data_AF-A0A7X9HVD3-F1
#
_entry.id   AF-A0A7X9HVD3-F1
#
_cell.length_a   1.000
_cell.length_b   1.000
_cell.length_c   1.000
_cell.angle_alpha   90.00
_cell.angle_beta   90.00
_cell.angle_gamma   90.00
#
_symmetry.space_group_name_H-M   'P 1'
#
loop_
_entity.id
_entity.type
_entity.pdbx_description
1 polymer ?
#
loop_
_entity_poly.entity_id
_entity_poly.type
_entity_poly.pdbx_seq_one_letter_code
_entity_poly.pdbx_strand_id
1 'polypeptide(L)'
;MKKTSLKRERNSQKSKEDILRAAEIKFAEKGIYGTRVDDIANEANINKRMLYEYFGNKEDLYRAVLVEVYSRLSKEEVHLLSEEIDCIDAVKKLINLYFDFLKNNPTYVNLILWENLNKGKYIENINFSNIKDPAFALFGEVINRGKREGIFRKDVDNEQAILSLLTYSFSYFSNRYTLSKLLGKRIDTEESIKKRIETVTEMFLRYLCV
;
A
#
# COMPACT_ATOMS: atom_id res chain seq x y z
N MET A 1 -21.95 -23.21 26.47
CA MET A 1 -20.69 -23.48 25.73
C MET A 1 -20.44 -22.50 24.57
N LYS A 2 -21.42 -22.16 23.70
CA LYS A 2 -21.23 -21.20 22.58
C LYS A 2 -20.67 -19.81 22.96
N LYS A 3 -21.13 -19.21 24.06
CA LYS A 3 -20.71 -17.84 24.50
C LYS A 3 -19.24 -17.75 24.95
N THR A 4 -18.65 -18.87 25.43
CA THR A 4 -17.26 -18.95 25.89
C THR A 4 -16.28 -19.19 24.73
N SER A 5 -16.69 -19.94 23.69
CA SER A 5 -15.91 -20.11 22.45
C SER A 5 -15.76 -18.79 21.70
N LEU A 6 -16.87 -18.08 21.49
CA LEU A 6 -16.90 -16.78 20.82
C LEU A 6 -16.04 -15.71 21.53
N LYS A 7 -15.96 -15.74 22.86
CA LYS A 7 -15.11 -14.82 23.63
C LYS A 7 -13.62 -15.15 23.47
N ARG A 8 -13.26 -16.44 23.40
CA ARG A 8 -11.88 -16.89 23.16
C ARG A 8 -11.40 -16.61 21.75
N GLU A 9 -12.24 -16.85 20.75
CA GLU A 9 -11.96 -16.53 19.33
C GLU A 9 -11.79 -15.02 19.11
N ARG A 10 -12.66 -14.19 19.70
CA ARG A 10 -12.52 -12.72 19.64
C ARG A 10 -11.23 -12.22 20.28
N ASN A 11 -10.85 -12.78 21.44
CA ASN A 11 -9.60 -12.42 22.10
C ASN A 11 -8.38 -12.86 21.27
N SER A 12 -8.46 -14.03 20.62
CA SER A 12 -7.39 -14.53 19.75
C SER A 12 -7.20 -13.65 18.51
N GLN A 13 -8.29 -13.26 17.85
CA GLN A 13 -8.26 -12.36 16.70
C GLN A 13 -7.67 -10.99 17.08
N LYS A 14 -8.09 -10.43 18.20
CA LYS A 14 -7.54 -9.16 18.71
C LYS A 14 -6.04 -9.26 18.98
N SER A 15 -5.58 -10.32 19.63
CA SER A 15 -4.14 -10.53 19.86
C SER A 15 -3.36 -10.62 18.56
N LYS A 16 -3.91 -11.29 17.53
CA LYS A 16 -3.28 -11.37 16.21
C LYS A 16 -3.14 -9.99 15.56
N GLU A 17 -4.18 -9.17 15.64
CA GLU A 17 -4.19 -7.79 15.13
C GLU A 17 -3.20 -6.89 15.89
N ASP A 18 -3.15 -6.99 17.22
CA ASP A 18 -2.24 -6.22 18.06
C ASP A 18 -0.78 -6.58 17.73
N ILE A 19 -0.47 -7.86 17.50
CA ILE A 19 0.86 -8.32 17.05
C ILE A 19 1.21 -7.76 15.67
N LEU A 20 0.30 -7.84 14.70
CA LEU A 20 0.55 -7.32 13.35
C LEU A 20 0.84 -5.83 13.37
N ARG A 21 0.06 -5.05 14.14
CA ARG A 21 0.27 -3.61 14.28
C ARG A 21 1.63 -3.28 14.92
N ALA A 22 1.97 -3.96 16.01
CA ALA A 22 3.26 -3.78 16.66
C ALA A 22 4.43 -4.16 15.73
N ALA A 23 4.29 -5.26 15.00
CA ALA A 23 5.28 -5.73 14.06
C ALA A 23 5.44 -4.74 12.89
N GLU A 24 4.35 -4.21 12.33
CA GLU A 24 4.36 -3.19 11.29
C GLU A 24 5.20 -1.98 11.70
N ILE A 25 4.95 -1.44 12.91
CA ILE A 25 5.69 -0.29 13.45
C ILE A 25 7.18 -0.63 13.55
N LYS A 26 7.53 -1.74 14.22
CA LYS A 26 8.95 -2.08 14.46
C LYS A 26 9.71 -2.44 13.18
N PHE A 27 9.06 -3.10 12.22
CA PHE A 27 9.67 -3.42 10.94
C PHE A 27 9.79 -2.19 10.03
N ALA A 28 8.84 -1.26 10.07
CA ALA A 28 8.96 0.02 9.36
C ALA A 28 10.13 0.86 9.88
N GLU A 29 10.42 0.80 11.18
CA GLU A 29 11.53 1.53 11.81
C GLU A 29 12.91 0.92 11.50
N LYS A 30 13.04 -0.41 11.64
CA LYS A 30 14.36 -1.08 11.69
C LYS A 30 14.59 -2.14 10.60
N GLY A 31 13.58 -2.41 9.76
CA GLY A 31 13.61 -3.52 8.80
C GLY A 31 13.61 -4.89 9.49
N ILE A 32 13.39 -5.96 8.71
CA ILE A 32 13.30 -7.32 9.27
C ILE A 32 14.54 -7.74 10.07
N TYR A 33 15.74 -7.40 9.60
CA TYR A 33 16.99 -7.81 10.24
C TYR A 33 17.27 -7.02 11.53
N GLY A 34 16.92 -5.73 11.58
CA GLY A 34 17.14 -4.87 12.73
C GLY A 34 16.10 -5.03 13.85
N THR A 35 14.92 -5.57 13.54
CA THR A 35 13.85 -5.77 14.54
C THR A 35 14.07 -7.04 15.37
N ARG A 36 14.04 -6.88 16.70
CA ARG A 36 14.01 -8.00 17.66
C ARG A 36 12.56 -8.40 17.94
N VAL A 37 12.31 -9.71 18.07
CA VAL A 37 10.97 -10.22 18.41
C VAL A 37 10.51 -9.73 19.79
N ASP A 38 11.46 -9.52 20.71
CA ASP A 38 11.16 -8.98 22.04
C ASP A 38 10.61 -7.54 21.96
N ASP A 39 11.13 -6.72 21.04
CA ASP A 39 10.63 -5.36 20.81
C ASP A 39 9.16 -5.39 20.35
N ILE A 40 8.80 -6.36 19.49
CA ILE A 40 7.43 -6.54 18.99
C ILE A 40 6.51 -7.02 20.11
N ALA A 41 6.94 -8.00 20.91
CA ALA A 41 6.14 -8.55 22.00
C ALA A 41 5.84 -7.48 23.08
N ASN A 42 6.85 -6.66 23.40
CA ASN A 42 6.69 -5.53 24.32
C ASN A 42 5.73 -4.47 23.78
N GLU A 43 5.86 -4.10 22.50
CA GLU A 43 4.97 -3.13 21.84
C GLU A 43 3.51 -3.63 21.77
N ALA A 44 3.30 -4.91 21.49
CA ALA A 44 1.97 -5.53 21.47
C ALA A 44 1.43 -5.85 22.88
N ASN A 45 2.22 -5.64 23.94
CA ASN A 45 1.88 -6.02 25.32
C ASN A 45 1.45 -7.50 25.45
N ILE A 46 2.21 -8.40 24.83
CA ILE A 46 1.97 -9.85 24.85
C ILE A 46 3.23 -10.62 25.27
N ASN A 47 3.04 -11.87 25.69
CA ASN A 47 4.16 -12.80 25.86
C ASN A 47 4.71 -13.20 24.48
N LYS A 48 6.04 -13.14 24.31
CA LYS A 48 6.78 -13.61 23.12
C LYS A 48 6.31 -14.97 22.59
N ARG A 49 5.96 -15.90 23.49
CA ARG A 49 5.45 -17.23 23.12
C ARG A 49 4.20 -17.13 22.24
N MET A 50 3.28 -16.21 22.53
CA MET A 50 2.06 -16.04 21.73
C MET A 50 2.37 -15.59 20.29
N LEU A 51 3.40 -14.77 20.09
CA LEU A 51 3.82 -14.36 18.74
C LEU A 51 4.22 -15.58 17.91
N TYR A 52 5.01 -16.48 18.47
CA TYR A 52 5.40 -17.72 17.79
C TYR A 52 4.22 -18.69 17.62
N GLU A 53 3.27 -18.73 18.56
CA GLU A 53 2.05 -19.52 18.41
C GLU A 53 1.17 -19.04 17.25
N TYR A 54 1.10 -17.73 17.01
CA TYR A 54 0.30 -17.17 15.91
C TYR A 54 1.01 -17.16 14.55
N PHE A 55 2.31 -16.90 14.53
CA PHE A 55 3.05 -16.62 13.29
C PHE A 55 4.23 -17.54 13.03
N GLY A 56 4.56 -18.46 13.94
CA GLY A 56 5.64 -19.44 13.75
C GLY A 56 7.04 -18.86 13.94
N ASN A 57 7.45 -17.90 13.10
CA ASN A 57 8.75 -17.25 13.17
C ASN A 57 8.69 -15.76 12.75
N LYS A 58 9.84 -15.06 12.83
CA LYS A 58 9.93 -13.63 12.51
C LYS A 58 9.73 -13.34 11.02
N GLU A 59 10.18 -14.22 10.14
CA GLU A 59 10.03 -14.05 8.68
C GLU A 59 8.56 -14.20 8.27
N ASP A 60 7.87 -15.20 8.80
CA ASP A 60 6.44 -15.42 8.55
C ASP A 60 5.58 -14.28 9.11
N LEU A 61 5.94 -13.74 10.27
CA LEU A 61 5.33 -12.50 10.77
C LEU A 61 5.59 -11.32 9.84
N TYR A 62 6.81 -11.16 9.31
CA TYR A 62 7.12 -10.11 8.35
C TYR A 62 6.32 -10.25 7.04
N ARG A 63 6.20 -11.48 6.51
CA ARG A 63 5.34 -11.77 5.34
C ARG A 63 3.88 -11.42 5.63
N ALA A 64 3.37 -11.80 6.80
CA ALA A 64 2.00 -11.48 7.20
C ALA A 64 1.76 -9.96 7.29
N VAL A 65 2.72 -9.20 7.81
CA VAL A 65 2.68 -7.73 7.82
C VAL A 65 2.66 -7.17 6.39
N LEU A 66 3.52 -7.66 5.49
CA LEU A 66 3.52 -7.23 4.08
C LEU A 66 2.17 -7.51 3.40
N VAL A 67 1.60 -8.70 3.59
CA VAL A 67 0.26 -9.05 3.08
C VAL A 67 -0.79 -8.06 3.58
N GLU A 68 -0.82 -7.74 4.87
CA GLU A 68 -1.78 -6.81 5.45
C GLU A 68 -1.63 -5.41 4.85
N VAL A 69 -0.39 -4.93 4.76
CA VAL A 69 -0.03 -3.61 4.22
C VAL A 69 -0.45 -3.46 2.75
N TYR A 70 -0.14 -4.44 1.90
CA TYR A 70 -0.59 -4.45 0.50
C TYR A 70 -2.11 -4.57 0.36
N SER A 71 -2.75 -5.37 1.23
CA SER A 71 -4.19 -5.59 1.21
C SER A 71 -4.98 -4.34 1.58
N ARG A 72 -4.48 -3.49 2.47
CA ARG A 72 -5.15 -2.24 2.85
C ARG A 72 -5.36 -1.31 1.64
N LEU A 73 -4.28 -1.00 0.91
CA LEU A 73 -4.38 -0.16 -0.29
C LEU A 73 -5.27 -0.84 -1.35
N SER A 74 -5.10 -2.14 -1.58
CA SER A 74 -5.89 -2.85 -2.59
C SER A 74 -7.40 -2.81 -2.33
N LYS A 75 -7.82 -2.96 -1.07
CA LYS A 75 -9.24 -2.85 -0.71
C LYS A 75 -9.83 -1.48 -1.08
N GLU A 76 -9.08 -0.40 -0.86
CA GLU A 76 -9.52 0.95 -1.21
C GLU A 76 -9.56 1.16 -2.72
N GLU A 77 -8.58 0.63 -3.46
CA GLU A 77 -8.56 0.66 -4.93
C GLU A 77 -9.76 -0.08 -5.52
N VAL A 78 -10.00 -1.32 -5.07
CA VAL A 78 -11.13 -2.14 -5.53
C VAL A 78 -12.45 -1.46 -5.21
N HIS A 79 -12.60 -0.92 -3.99
CA HIS A 79 -13.82 -0.21 -3.61
C HIS A 79 -14.09 0.97 -4.54
N LEU A 80 -13.08 1.81 -4.79
CA LEU A 80 -13.18 2.99 -5.67
C LEU A 80 -13.49 2.60 -7.12
N LEU A 81 -12.81 1.59 -7.65
CA LEU A 81 -12.91 1.21 -9.06
C LEU A 81 -14.11 0.31 -9.38
N SER A 82 -14.79 -0.23 -8.35
CA SER A 82 -16.04 -0.98 -8.53
C SER A 82 -17.27 -0.09 -8.64
N GLU A 83 -17.16 1.21 -8.35
CA GLU A 83 -18.24 2.17 -8.54
C GLU A 83 -18.44 2.47 -10.03
N GLU A 84 -19.68 2.79 -10.41
CA GLU A 84 -19.96 3.30 -11.75
C GLU A 84 -19.54 4.78 -11.82
N ILE A 85 -18.32 5.00 -12.32
CA ILE A 85 -17.69 6.33 -12.42
C ILE A 85 -17.12 6.55 -13.82
N ASP A 86 -17.08 7.80 -14.27
CA ASP A 86 -16.51 8.20 -15.55
C ASP A 86 -15.00 7.90 -15.62
N CYS A 87 -14.48 7.52 -16.79
CA CYS A 87 -13.10 7.08 -16.95
C CYS A 87 -12.06 8.13 -16.48
N ILE A 88 -12.29 9.41 -16.79
CA ILE A 88 -11.42 10.51 -16.36
C ILE A 88 -11.46 10.68 -14.83
N ASP A 89 -12.65 10.62 -14.25
CA ASP A 89 -12.81 10.84 -12.82
C ASP A 89 -12.32 9.64 -12.00
N ALA A 90 -12.41 8.42 -12.53
CA ALA A 90 -11.75 7.25 -11.98
C ALA A 90 -10.24 7.45 -11.86
N VAL A 91 -9.58 7.95 -12.92
CA VAL A 91 -8.14 8.26 -12.90
C VAL A 91 -7.82 9.32 -11.84
N LYS A 92 -8.57 10.43 -11.81
CA LYS A 92 -8.35 11.50 -10.81
C LYS A 92 -8.53 11.00 -9.38
N LYS A 93 -9.63 10.28 -9.11
CA LYS A 93 -9.93 9.73 -7.79
C LYS A 93 -8.86 8.72 -7.38
N LEU A 94 -8.40 7.88 -8.29
CA LEU A 94 -7.35 6.91 -8.01
C LEU A 94 -6.01 7.60 -7.68
N ILE A 95 -5.62 8.65 -8.41
CA ILE A 95 -4.42 9.44 -8.07
C ILE A 95 -4.56 10.05 -6.66
N ASN A 96 -5.70 10.67 -6.35
CA ASN A 96 -5.94 11.21 -5.01
C ASN A 96 -5.85 10.13 -3.92
N LEU A 97 -6.49 8.97 -4.15
CA LEU A 97 -6.45 7.84 -3.25
C LEU A 97 -5.00 7.44 -2.92
N TYR A 98 -4.16 7.29 -3.93
CA TYR A 98 -2.76 6.93 -3.74
C TYR A 98 -2.01 7.97 -2.89
N PHE A 99 -2.19 9.26 -3.16
CA PHE A 99 -1.51 10.30 -2.39
C PHE A 99 -2.00 10.38 -0.94
N ASP A 100 -3.31 10.30 -0.72
CA ASP A 100 -3.89 10.33 0.62
C ASP A 100 -3.50 9.10 1.43
N PHE A 101 -3.58 7.91 0.82
CA PHE A 101 -3.17 6.66 1.45
C PHE A 101 -1.69 6.71 1.86
N LEU A 102 -0.79 7.11 0.95
CA LEU A 102 0.65 7.14 1.24
C LEU A 102 1.02 8.22 2.27
N LYS A 103 0.33 9.37 2.27
CA LYS A 103 0.47 10.42 3.31
C LYS A 103 0.10 9.87 4.68
N ASN A 104 -1.02 9.15 4.76
CA ASN A 104 -1.59 8.67 6.02
C ASN A 104 -0.97 7.36 6.53
N ASN A 105 -0.22 6.64 5.69
CA ASN A 105 0.41 5.36 6.03
C ASN A 105 1.94 5.39 5.81
N PRO A 106 2.71 6.16 6.59
CA PRO A 106 4.17 6.24 6.42
C PRO A 106 4.89 4.90 6.69
N THR A 107 4.30 4.02 7.51
CA THR A 107 4.79 2.66 7.75
C THR A 107 4.72 1.80 6.49
N TYR A 108 3.67 1.94 5.67
CA TYR A 108 3.56 1.30 4.36
C TYR A 108 4.78 1.67 3.50
N VAL A 109 5.07 2.96 3.37
CA VAL A 109 6.18 3.47 2.54
C VAL A 109 7.51 2.87 2.98
N ASN A 110 7.79 2.88 4.28
CA ASN A 110 9.05 2.36 4.83
C ASN A 110 9.17 0.84 4.64
N LEU A 111 8.08 0.08 4.82
CA LEU A 111 8.09 -1.36 4.63
C LEU A 111 8.38 -1.74 3.19
N ILE A 112 7.77 -1.05 2.23
CA ILE A 112 8.05 -1.27 0.81
C ILE A 112 9.50 -0.89 0.48
N LEU A 113 10.05 0.17 1.08
CA LEU A 113 11.47 0.50 0.91
C LEU A 113 12.41 -0.58 1.47
N TRP A 114 12.13 -1.09 2.67
CA TRP A 114 12.88 -2.20 3.23
C TRP A 114 12.79 -3.46 2.36
N GLU A 115 11.61 -3.75 1.83
CA GLU A 115 11.43 -4.92 0.97
C GLU A 115 12.15 -4.77 -0.37
N ASN A 116 12.21 -3.55 -0.92
CA ASN A 116 13.03 -3.25 -2.09
C ASN A 116 14.53 -3.43 -1.81
N LEU A 117 15.02 -3.05 -0.62
CA LEU A 117 16.40 -3.35 -0.21
C LEU A 117 16.64 -4.86 -0.07
N ASN A 118 15.60 -5.62 0.31
CA ASN A 118 15.62 -7.08 0.32
C ASN A 118 15.41 -7.71 -1.07
N LYS A 119 15.26 -6.90 -2.13
CA LYS A 119 15.00 -7.33 -3.51
C LYS A 119 13.75 -8.22 -3.66
N GLY A 120 12.71 -7.98 -2.86
CA GLY A 120 11.46 -8.72 -2.96
C GLY A 120 11.48 -10.15 -2.39
N LYS A 121 12.52 -10.53 -1.64
CA LYS A 121 12.68 -11.88 -1.06
C LYS A 121 11.46 -12.35 -0.24
N TYR A 122 10.84 -11.45 0.52
CA TYR A 122 9.74 -11.82 1.42
C TYR A 122 8.38 -11.78 0.72
N ILE A 123 8.31 -11.22 -0.48
CA ILE A 123 7.10 -11.22 -1.31
C ILE A 123 7.09 -12.28 -2.41
N GLU A 124 8.22 -12.88 -2.76
CA GLU A 124 8.34 -13.89 -3.84
C GLU A 124 7.33 -15.05 -3.73
N ASN A 125 7.06 -15.51 -2.51
CA ASN A 125 6.15 -16.64 -2.25
C ASN A 125 4.75 -16.19 -1.77
N ILE A 126 4.43 -14.90 -1.86
CA ILE A 126 3.10 -14.39 -1.54
C ILE A 126 2.26 -14.48 -2.81
N ASN A 127 1.08 -15.11 -2.70
CA ASN A 127 0.14 -15.10 -3.81
C ASN A 127 -0.57 -13.73 -3.90
N PHE A 128 -0.06 -12.84 -4.76
CA PHE A 128 -0.68 -11.55 -5.03
C PHE A 128 -1.94 -11.62 -5.88
N SER A 129 -2.31 -12.79 -6.41
CA SER A 129 -3.52 -12.93 -7.25
C SER A 129 -4.79 -12.56 -6.52
N ASN A 130 -4.81 -12.73 -5.20
CA ASN A 130 -5.95 -12.38 -4.35
C ASN A 130 -5.78 -11.01 -3.67
N ILE A 131 -4.65 -10.33 -3.91
CA ILE A 131 -4.32 -9.06 -3.28
C ILE A 131 -4.32 -7.95 -4.32
N LYS A 132 -3.43 -7.95 -5.31
CA LYS A 132 -3.25 -6.81 -6.22
C LYS A 132 -3.87 -7.00 -7.60
N ASP A 133 -3.97 -8.23 -8.10
CA ASP A 133 -4.55 -8.50 -9.42
C ASP A 133 -5.97 -7.93 -9.60
N PRO A 134 -6.88 -7.95 -8.60
CA PRO A 134 -8.21 -7.36 -8.77
C PRO A 134 -8.17 -5.84 -9.03
N ALA A 135 -7.35 -5.09 -8.28
CA ALA A 135 -7.21 -3.65 -8.43
C ALA A 135 -6.61 -3.29 -9.80
N PHE A 136 -5.57 -4.03 -10.22
CA PHE A 136 -4.94 -3.83 -11.54
C PHE A 136 -5.87 -4.18 -12.70
N ALA A 137 -6.65 -5.26 -12.57
CA ALA A 137 -7.64 -5.65 -13.57
C ALA A 137 -8.74 -4.58 -13.71
N LEU A 138 -9.28 -4.08 -12.60
CA LEU A 138 -10.30 -3.03 -12.61
C LEU A 138 -9.78 -1.74 -13.24
N PHE A 139 -8.56 -1.30 -12.90
CA PHE A 139 -7.99 -0.11 -13.51
C PHE A 139 -7.68 -0.31 -15.00
N GLY A 140 -7.20 -1.49 -15.39
CA GLY A 140 -7.06 -1.88 -16.79
C GLY A 140 -8.38 -1.80 -17.56
N GLU A 141 -9.49 -2.19 -16.94
CA GLU A 141 -10.81 -2.06 -17.55
C GLU A 141 -11.27 -0.61 -17.67
N VAL A 142 -10.97 0.26 -16.69
CA VAL A 142 -11.20 1.71 -16.82
C VAL A 142 -10.48 2.27 -18.04
N ILE A 143 -9.21 1.89 -18.25
CA ILE A 143 -8.44 2.32 -19.42
C ILE A 143 -9.04 1.77 -20.71
N ASN A 144 -9.40 0.49 -20.74
CA ASN A 144 -9.99 -0.15 -21.92
C ASN A 144 -11.35 0.45 -22.29
N ARG A 145 -12.18 0.77 -21.30
CA ARG A 145 -13.45 1.47 -21.51
C ARG A 145 -13.22 2.85 -22.10
N GLY A 146 -12.32 3.64 -21.52
CA GLY A 146 -11.98 4.96 -22.06
C GLY A 146 -11.43 4.93 -23.49
N LYS A 147 -10.70 3.87 -23.87
CA LYS A 147 -10.28 3.63 -25.27
C LYS A 147 -11.46 3.35 -26.19
N ARG A 148 -12.42 2.53 -25.77
CA ARG A 148 -13.63 2.21 -26.56
C ARG A 148 -14.52 3.44 -26.74
N GLU A 149 -14.62 4.28 -25.72
CA GLU A 149 -15.39 5.53 -25.73
C GLU A 149 -14.69 6.68 -26.48
N GLY A 150 -13.44 6.49 -26.91
CA GLY A 150 -12.66 7.53 -27.59
C GLY A 150 -12.14 8.64 -26.68
N ILE A 151 -12.23 8.46 -25.36
CA ILE A 151 -11.73 9.39 -24.34
C ILE A 151 -10.21 9.24 -24.20
N PHE A 152 -9.71 8.00 -24.23
CA PHE A 152 -8.28 7.67 -24.13
C PHE A 152 -7.70 7.22 -25.46
N ARG A 153 -6.41 7.47 -25.66
CA ARG A 153 -5.68 7.06 -26.87
C ARG A 153 -5.63 5.54 -26.96
N LYS A 154 -5.80 5.03 -28.19
CA LYS A 154 -5.90 3.59 -28.46
C LYS A 154 -4.60 2.83 -28.21
N ASP A 155 -3.46 3.51 -28.28
CA ASP A 155 -2.11 2.99 -28.13
C ASP A 155 -1.57 3.03 -26.70
N VAL A 156 -2.36 3.50 -25.72
CA VAL A 156 -1.97 3.45 -24.30
C VAL A 156 -1.76 1.99 -23.90
N ASP A 157 -0.60 1.69 -23.32
CA ASP A 157 -0.33 0.41 -22.69
C ASP A 157 -0.84 0.43 -21.24
N ASN A 158 -1.69 -0.54 -20.87
CA ASN A 158 -2.31 -0.59 -19.54
C ASN A 158 -1.28 -0.83 -18.43
N GLU A 159 -0.27 -1.67 -18.69
CA GLU A 159 0.81 -1.96 -17.75
C GLU A 159 1.65 -0.70 -17.52
N GLN A 160 1.99 0.02 -18.59
CA GLN A 160 2.73 1.28 -18.47
C GLN A 160 1.93 2.36 -17.73
N ALA A 161 0.62 2.42 -17.93
CA ALA A 161 -0.25 3.32 -17.16
C ALA A 161 -0.25 2.98 -15.66
N ILE A 162 -0.39 1.68 -15.31
CA ILE A 162 -0.31 1.21 -13.92
C ILE A 162 1.07 1.55 -13.31
N LEU A 163 2.16 1.19 -13.99
CA LEU A 163 3.52 1.45 -13.54
C LEU A 163 3.78 2.95 -13.34
N SER A 164 3.27 3.79 -14.25
CA SER A 164 3.41 5.24 -14.16
C SER A 164 2.63 5.81 -12.97
N LEU A 165 1.39 5.36 -12.74
CA LEU A 165 0.59 5.76 -11.57
C LEU A 165 1.30 5.41 -10.26
N LEU A 166 1.78 4.17 -10.13
CA LEU A 166 2.52 3.69 -8.97
C LEU A 166 3.80 4.50 -8.76
N THR A 167 4.55 4.76 -9.83
CA THR A 167 5.83 5.46 -9.76
C THR A 167 5.66 6.93 -9.39
N TYR A 168 4.71 7.64 -10.01
CA TYR A 168 4.51 9.07 -9.76
C TYR A 168 3.98 9.40 -8.37
N SER A 169 3.25 8.46 -7.75
CA SER A 169 2.75 8.57 -6.39
C SER A 169 3.78 8.10 -5.36
N PHE A 170 4.23 6.84 -5.44
CA PHE A 170 5.11 6.24 -4.45
C PHE A 170 6.45 6.97 -4.31
N SER A 171 7.10 7.31 -5.44
CA SER A 171 8.42 7.98 -5.44
C SER A 171 8.42 9.30 -4.67
N TYR A 172 7.30 10.03 -4.70
CA TYR A 172 7.17 11.29 -3.99
C TYR A 172 7.32 11.11 -2.48
N PHE A 173 6.67 10.08 -1.92
CA PHE A 173 6.70 9.80 -0.49
C PHE A 173 7.96 9.04 -0.08
N SER A 174 8.44 8.09 -0.89
CA SER A 174 9.67 7.36 -0.57
C SER A 174 10.91 8.25 -0.55
N ASN A 175 10.93 9.30 -1.37
CA ASN A 175 12.08 10.19 -1.51
C ASN A 175 11.84 11.57 -0.88
N ARG A 176 10.73 11.78 -0.14
CA ARG A 176 10.36 13.10 0.42
C ARG A 176 11.45 13.73 1.28
N TYR A 177 12.17 12.93 2.06
CA TYR A 177 13.22 13.42 2.97
C TYR A 177 14.45 13.89 2.22
N THR A 178 14.93 13.11 1.25
CA THR A 178 16.11 13.45 0.44
C THR A 178 15.80 14.60 -0.50
N LEU A 179 14.65 14.56 -1.18
CA LEU A 179 14.23 15.62 -2.09
C LEU A 179 13.97 16.94 -1.37
N SER A 180 13.39 16.91 -0.15
CA SER A 180 13.21 18.15 0.63
C SER A 180 14.55 18.83 0.94
N LYS A 181 15.57 18.05 1.29
CA LYS A 181 16.92 18.58 1.56
C LYS A 181 17.58 19.09 0.28
N LEU A 182 17.52 18.31 -0.81
CA LEU A 182 18.12 18.68 -2.09
C LEU A 182 17.50 19.94 -2.71
N LEU A 183 16.19 20.13 -2.53
CA LEU A 183 15.46 21.29 -3.05
C LEU A 183 15.46 22.49 -2.08
N GLY A 184 16.04 22.35 -0.89
CA GLY A 184 16.06 23.40 0.13
C GLY A 184 14.67 23.78 0.67
N LYS A 185 13.65 22.94 0.51
CA LYS A 185 12.28 23.19 0.98
C LYS A 185 11.55 21.90 1.31
N ARG A 186 10.62 21.94 2.28
CA ARG A 186 9.74 20.79 2.57
C ARG A 186 8.78 20.57 1.40
N ILE A 187 8.69 19.33 0.94
CA ILE A 187 7.73 18.93 -0.11
C ILE A 187 6.56 18.09 0.46
N ASP A 188 6.57 17.80 1.75
CA ASP A 188 5.54 17.02 2.43
C ASP A 188 4.47 17.90 3.12
N THR A 189 4.42 19.19 2.79
CA THR A 189 3.34 20.09 3.25
C THR A 189 2.05 19.84 2.48
N GLU A 190 0.90 20.19 3.06
CA GLU A 190 -0.40 20.02 2.41
C GLU A 190 -0.50 20.75 1.08
N GLU A 191 0.03 21.98 1.02
CA GLU A 191 0.12 22.76 -0.21
C GLU A 191 0.98 22.07 -1.28
N SER A 192 2.14 21.54 -0.88
CA SER A 192 3.05 20.84 -1.81
C SER A 192 2.42 19.55 -2.34
N ILE A 193 1.74 18.79 -1.48
CA ILE A 193 1.05 17.56 -1.85
C ILE A 193 -0.11 17.88 -2.81
N LYS A 194 -0.94 18.89 -2.50
CA LYS A 194 -2.03 19.32 -3.38
C LYS A 194 -1.51 19.69 -4.77
N LYS A 195 -0.48 20.54 -4.82
CA LYS A 195 0.16 20.93 -6.08
C LYS A 195 0.72 19.73 -6.84
N ARG A 196 1.30 18.76 -6.11
CA ARG A 196 1.82 17.52 -6.72
C ARG A 196 0.69 16.66 -7.30
N ILE A 197 -0.42 16.49 -6.60
CA ILE A 197 -1.61 15.77 -7.11
C ILE A 197 -2.12 16.43 -8.39
N GLU A 198 -2.31 17.75 -8.39
CA GLU A 198 -2.75 18.51 -9.56
C GLU A 198 -1.79 18.30 -10.76
N THR A 199 -0.48 18.43 -10.51
CA THR A 199 0.55 18.25 -11.55
C THR A 199 0.58 16.83 -12.11
N VAL A 200 0.55 15.81 -11.23
CA VAL A 200 0.57 14.40 -11.66
C VAL A 200 -0.72 14.06 -12.41
N THR A 201 -1.87 14.54 -11.94
CA THR A 201 -3.15 14.36 -12.63
C THR A 201 -3.11 14.95 -14.03
N GLU A 202 -2.61 16.18 -14.18
CA GLU A 202 -2.47 16.81 -15.49
C GLU A 202 -1.54 16.01 -16.41
N MET A 203 -0.34 15.65 -15.94
CA MET A 203 0.63 14.86 -16.72
C MET A 203 0.04 13.52 -17.18
N PHE A 204 -0.65 12.84 -16.27
CA PHE A 204 -1.20 11.51 -16.52
C PHE A 204 -2.40 11.58 -17.48
N LEU A 205 -3.30 12.55 -17.32
CA LEU A 205 -4.41 12.75 -18.26
C LEU A 205 -3.93 13.23 -19.64
N ARG A 206 -2.90 14.08 -19.73
CA ARG A 206 -2.28 14.43 -21.02
C ARG A 206 -1.65 13.22 -21.72
N TYR A 207 -1.16 12.24 -20.97
CA TYR A 207 -0.67 10.98 -21.53
C TYR A 207 -1.82 10.04 -21.94
N LEU A 208 -2.94 10.03 -21.22
CA LEU A 208 -4.05 9.11 -21.52
C LEU A 208 -4.99 9.63 -22.60
N CYS A 209 -5.36 10.90 -22.55
CA CYS A 209 -6.41 11.47 -23.40
C CYS A 209 -5.93 11.74 -24.83
N VAL A 210 -6.89 11.73 -25.76
CA VAL A 210 -6.70 12.11 -27.18
C VAL A 210 -6.37 13.59 -27.32
#